data_AF-A0A8T1WT71-F1
#
_entry.id   AF-A0A8T1WT71-F1
#
_cell.length_a   1.000
_cell.length_b   1.000
_cell.length_c   1.000
_cell.angle_alpha   90.00
_cell.angle_beta   90.00
_cell.angle_gamma   90.00
#
_symmetry.space_group_name_H-M   'P 1'
#
loop_
_entity.id
_entity.type
_entity.pdbx_description
1 polymer ?
#
loop_
_entity_poly.entity_id
_entity_poly.type
_entity_poly.pdbx_seq_one_letter_code
_entity_poly.pdbx_strand_id
1 'polypeptide(L)'
;MASAALEGRPVASASTKAASSMWWTKDFVFGMEVVSAASLKVAPVERNIKDAVGDMCKVASCMNRAKSRGFCWSHGGGTKCKFETCEKIAISNGLCWAHGGGKRCAVKGCMRQAYERTANLCNNHYQERQQGAAAGTGEGDSDSTAASNWQADDEEKPSVPPSNQ
;
A
#
# COMPACT_ATOMS: atom_id res chain seq x y z
N MET A 1 -4.84 -55.43 20.72
CA MET A 1 -6.22 -55.48 21.26
C MET A 1 -6.28 -54.63 22.52
N ALA A 2 -7.34 -53.82 22.65
CA ALA A 2 -8.09 -53.52 23.89
C ALA A 2 -7.36 -53.02 25.16
N SER A 3 -7.86 -52.04 25.92
CA SER A 3 -9.03 -51.15 25.77
C SER A 3 -8.84 -49.90 26.65
N ALA A 4 -9.63 -48.85 26.40
CA ALA A 4 -9.65 -47.65 27.24
C ALA A 4 -10.61 -47.78 28.43
N ALA A 5 -10.28 -47.12 29.56
CA ALA A 5 -11.19 -46.51 30.53
C ALA A 5 -10.36 -45.59 31.48
N LEU A 6 -10.72 -44.32 31.68
CA LEU A 6 -11.46 -43.78 32.85
C LEU A 6 -10.73 -43.99 34.19
N GLU A 7 -10.61 -43.03 35.12
CA GLU A 7 -11.07 -41.64 35.23
C GLU A 7 -9.84 -40.67 35.30
N GLY A 8 -9.92 -39.35 35.59
CA GLY A 8 -11.02 -38.45 35.95
C GLY A 8 -10.57 -36.99 36.05
N ARG A 9 -11.50 -36.03 36.21
CA ARG A 9 -11.22 -34.59 36.39
C ARG A 9 -12.23 -33.95 37.36
N PRO A 10 -11.81 -33.25 38.43
CA PRO A 10 -12.74 -32.54 39.29
C PRO A 10 -13.38 -31.35 38.57
N VAL A 11 -14.58 -30.97 39.04
CA VAL A 11 -15.55 -30.15 38.34
C VAL A 11 -15.67 -28.73 38.88
N ALA A 12 -16.21 -27.84 38.03
CA ALA A 12 -16.88 -26.58 38.34
C ALA A 12 -16.07 -25.42 38.98
N SER A 13 -16.08 -24.29 38.28
CA SER A 13 -16.99 -23.21 38.68
C SER A 13 -17.42 -22.39 37.46
N ALA A 14 -18.69 -22.01 37.42
CA ALA A 14 -19.26 -21.20 36.34
C ALA A 14 -19.08 -19.71 36.65
N SER A 15 -18.60 -18.93 35.68
CA SER A 15 -18.65 -17.47 35.78
C SER A 15 -19.88 -16.95 35.03
N THR A 16 -20.98 -16.81 35.76
CA THR A 16 -22.22 -16.21 35.26
C THR A 16 -22.02 -14.71 35.07
N LYS A 17 -22.16 -14.23 33.83
CA LYS A 17 -22.20 -12.78 33.56
C LYS A 17 -23.53 -12.22 34.05
N ALA A 18 -23.54 -11.66 35.25
CA ALA A 18 -24.67 -10.87 35.74
C ALA A 18 -24.71 -9.53 34.98
N ALA A 19 -25.80 -9.31 34.24
CA ALA A 19 -26.12 -8.00 33.69
C ALA A 19 -26.79 -7.17 34.79
N SER A 20 -26.09 -6.14 35.29
CA SER A 20 -26.67 -5.16 36.22
C SER A 20 -26.71 -3.79 35.56
N SER A 21 -27.92 -3.37 35.24
CA SER A 21 -28.27 -2.05 34.73
C SER A 21 -27.91 -0.96 35.74
N MET A 22 -27.08 0.00 35.32
CA MET A 22 -26.94 1.29 36.00
C MET A 22 -27.33 2.43 35.06
N TRP A 23 -28.20 3.28 35.57
CA TRP A 23 -29.12 4.14 34.83
C TRP A 23 -28.70 5.58 35.08
N TRP A 24 -27.84 6.10 34.20
CA TRP A 24 -27.30 7.44 34.31
C TRP A 24 -28.17 8.41 33.51
N THR A 25 -29.18 8.96 34.17
CA THR A 25 -29.89 10.16 33.70
C THR A 25 -29.27 11.40 34.33
N LYS A 26 -28.72 12.30 33.50
CA LYS A 26 -28.83 13.76 33.62
C LYS A 26 -28.05 14.47 32.50
N ASP A 27 -28.83 14.98 31.56
CA ASP A 27 -28.72 16.31 30.97
C ASP A 27 -27.32 16.90 30.77
N PHE A 28 -26.79 16.75 29.55
CA PHE A 28 -25.93 17.77 28.95
C PHE A 28 -26.57 18.24 27.64
N VAL A 29 -27.36 19.31 27.74
CA VAL A 29 -27.88 20.01 26.56
C VAL A 29 -26.75 20.82 25.96
N PHE A 30 -26.08 20.26 24.96
CA PHE A 30 -25.23 21.03 24.04
C PHE A 30 -25.87 20.97 22.66
N GLY A 31 -26.29 22.13 22.16
CA GLY A 31 -27.06 22.24 20.93
C GLY A 31 -26.23 21.90 19.70
N MET A 32 -26.57 20.80 19.03
CA MET A 32 -26.26 20.57 17.62
C MET A 32 -27.59 20.42 16.91
N GLU A 33 -27.89 21.34 15.98
CA GLU A 33 -29.04 21.20 15.09
C GLU A 33 -28.95 19.86 14.35
N VAL A 34 -29.99 19.06 14.51
CA VAL A 34 -30.17 17.85 13.72
C VAL A 34 -30.43 18.24 12.27
N VAL A 35 -29.36 18.34 11.47
CA VAL A 35 -29.49 18.42 10.02
C VAL A 35 -30.35 17.25 9.56
N SER A 36 -31.53 17.59 9.03
CA SER A 36 -32.59 16.62 8.73
C SER A 36 -32.04 15.50 7.87
N ALA A 37 -32.26 14.25 8.30
CA ALA A 37 -31.90 13.05 7.55
C ALA A 37 -32.83 12.87 6.34
N ALA A 38 -32.73 13.81 5.40
CA ALA A 38 -33.39 13.75 4.10
C ALA A 38 -33.02 12.42 3.44
N SER A 39 -34.04 11.65 3.09
CA SER A 39 -33.90 10.22 2.80
C SER A 39 -33.00 9.98 1.58
N LEU A 40 -31.73 9.66 1.84
CA LEU A 40 -30.82 9.05 0.89
C LEU A 40 -31.33 7.66 0.54
N LYS A 41 -32.27 7.62 -0.41
CA LYS A 41 -32.80 6.41 -1.03
C LYS A 41 -31.67 5.79 -1.86
N VAL A 42 -30.79 5.03 -1.18
CA VAL A 42 -29.84 4.15 -1.84
C VAL A 42 -30.66 3.07 -2.55
N ALA A 43 -30.90 3.28 -3.84
CA ALA A 43 -31.63 2.31 -4.65
C ALA A 43 -30.86 0.98 -4.66
N PRO A 44 -31.53 -0.17 -4.46
CA PRO A 44 -30.88 -1.46 -4.66
C PRO A 44 -30.48 -1.57 -6.13
N VAL A 45 -29.18 -1.56 -6.41
CA VAL A 45 -28.67 -1.84 -7.76
C VAL A 45 -28.86 -3.33 -8.03
N GLU A 46 -29.96 -3.66 -8.71
CA GLU A 46 -30.22 -4.99 -9.25
C GLU A 46 -29.20 -5.33 -10.34
N ARG A 47 -28.05 -5.87 -9.93
CA ARG A 47 -27.02 -6.35 -10.85
C ARG A 47 -27.54 -7.63 -11.53
N ASN A 48 -27.96 -7.50 -12.79
CA ASN A 48 -28.34 -8.66 -13.60
C ASN A 48 -27.13 -9.61 -13.70
N ILE A 49 -27.33 -10.91 -13.43
CA ILE A 49 -26.27 -11.93 -13.49
C ILE A 49 -25.63 -11.98 -14.89
N LYS A 50 -26.41 -11.62 -15.91
CA LYS A 50 -26.01 -11.45 -17.31
C LYS A 50 -24.85 -10.45 -17.48
N ASP A 51 -24.87 -9.35 -16.72
CA ASP A 51 -23.83 -8.31 -16.76
C ASP A 51 -22.61 -8.69 -15.91
N ALA A 52 -22.79 -9.59 -14.94
CA ALA A 52 -21.70 -10.09 -14.10
C ALA A 52 -20.75 -11.02 -14.89
N VAL A 53 -21.31 -11.86 -15.78
CA VAL A 53 -20.56 -12.75 -16.69
C VAL A 53 -20.24 -12.03 -18.00
N GLY A 54 -19.48 -10.94 -17.91
CA GLY A 54 -19.10 -10.16 -19.09
C GLY A 54 -18.26 -10.96 -20.10
N ASP A 55 -18.44 -10.60 -21.37
CA ASP A 55 -18.02 -11.33 -22.58
C ASP A 55 -16.67 -12.04 -22.52
N MET A 56 -16.59 -13.20 -23.16
CA MET A 56 -15.33 -13.88 -23.45
C MET A 56 -14.65 -13.30 -24.70
N CYS A 57 -13.35 -13.52 -24.85
CA CYS A 57 -12.61 -13.12 -26.04
C CYS A 57 -13.10 -13.88 -27.29
N LYS A 58 -13.44 -13.15 -28.36
CA LYS A 58 -13.91 -13.66 -29.66
C LYS A 58 -12.89 -14.47 -30.45
N VAL A 59 -11.61 -14.41 -30.09
CA VAL A 59 -10.57 -15.28 -30.66
C VAL A 59 -10.83 -16.72 -30.23
N ALA A 60 -10.94 -17.63 -31.20
CA ALA A 60 -11.12 -19.06 -30.96
C ALA A 60 -10.06 -19.58 -29.97
N SER A 61 -10.46 -20.55 -29.13
CA SER A 61 -9.70 -21.11 -28.00
C SER A 61 -9.19 -20.12 -26.93
N CYS A 62 -9.55 -18.83 -26.98
CA CYS A 62 -9.15 -17.88 -25.94
C CYS A 62 -10.11 -17.87 -24.74
N MET A 63 -9.65 -18.43 -23.62
CA MET A 63 -10.40 -18.49 -22.35
C MET A 63 -10.35 -17.18 -21.55
N ASN A 64 -9.67 -16.14 -22.04
CA ASN A 64 -9.57 -14.85 -21.36
C ASN A 64 -10.84 -14.03 -21.55
N ARG A 65 -11.34 -13.40 -20.47
CA ARG A 65 -12.44 -12.43 -20.52
C ARG A 65 -12.07 -11.25 -21.43
N ALA A 66 -13.02 -10.80 -22.23
CA ALA A 66 -12.88 -9.60 -23.04
C ALA A 66 -12.83 -8.35 -22.15
N LYS A 67 -12.02 -7.37 -22.56
CA LYS A 67 -11.91 -6.06 -21.91
C LYS A 67 -12.66 -4.99 -22.70
N SER A 68 -12.55 -5.02 -24.02
CA SER A 68 -13.31 -4.14 -24.92
C SER A 68 -13.46 -4.80 -26.29
N ARG A 69 -14.48 -4.41 -27.06
CA ARG A 69 -14.74 -4.87 -28.45
C ARG A 69 -14.94 -6.39 -28.60
N GLY A 70 -15.07 -7.14 -27.51
CA GLY A 70 -15.07 -8.59 -27.47
C GLY A 70 -13.68 -9.23 -27.53
N PHE A 71 -12.61 -8.50 -27.20
CA PHE A 71 -11.24 -9.01 -27.16
C PHE A 71 -10.61 -8.86 -25.77
N CYS A 72 -9.78 -9.80 -25.36
CA CYS A 72 -8.98 -9.71 -24.13
C CYS A 72 -7.72 -8.85 -24.34
N TRP A 73 -6.94 -8.63 -23.28
CA TRP A 73 -5.73 -7.79 -23.33
C TRP A 73 -4.73 -8.24 -24.41
N SER A 74 -4.46 -9.54 -24.55
CA SER A 74 -3.54 -10.08 -25.55
C SER A 74 -4.06 -9.99 -26.99
N HIS A 75 -5.38 -9.93 -27.19
CA HIS A 75 -6.01 -9.99 -28.51
C HIS A 75 -6.60 -8.63 -28.96
N GLY A 76 -6.08 -7.52 -28.45
CA GLY A 76 -6.48 -6.17 -28.89
C GLY A 76 -7.64 -5.54 -28.11
N GLY A 77 -8.02 -6.09 -26.95
CA GLY A 77 -8.95 -5.48 -26.00
C GLY A 77 -8.43 -4.24 -25.29
N GLY A 78 -7.14 -3.91 -25.45
CA GLY A 78 -6.53 -2.66 -24.99
C GLY A 78 -6.56 -1.55 -26.04
N THR A 79 -6.45 -0.30 -25.60
CA THR A 79 -6.22 0.86 -26.47
C THR A 79 -4.74 0.91 -26.90
N LYS A 80 -4.45 1.35 -28.12
CA LYS A 80 -3.06 1.57 -28.57
C LYS A 80 -2.45 2.80 -27.88
N CYS A 81 -1.14 2.83 -27.75
CA CYS A 81 -0.42 4.01 -27.30
C CYS A 81 -0.59 5.17 -28.29
N LYS A 82 -0.86 6.37 -27.78
CA LYS A 82 -1.03 7.62 -28.54
C LYS A 82 0.28 8.12 -29.18
N PHE A 83 1.43 7.67 -28.68
CA PHE A 83 2.73 8.03 -29.24
C PHE A 83 2.87 7.44 -30.65
N GLU A 84 3.41 8.25 -31.56
CA GLU A 84 3.56 7.91 -32.98
C GLU A 84 4.31 6.58 -33.17
N THR A 85 3.87 5.76 -34.12
CA THR A 85 4.41 4.41 -34.41
C THR A 85 4.36 3.38 -33.26
N CYS A 86 3.75 3.70 -32.12
CA CYS A 86 3.77 2.81 -30.96
C CYS A 86 2.62 1.78 -30.96
N GLU A 87 2.93 0.54 -31.33
CA GLU A 87 1.95 -0.56 -31.32
C GLU A 87 1.61 -1.09 -29.91
N LYS A 88 2.37 -0.69 -28.88
CA LYS A 88 2.18 -1.14 -27.50
C LYS A 88 0.85 -0.66 -26.94
N ILE A 89 0.21 -1.48 -26.10
CA ILE A 89 -1.03 -1.14 -25.42
C ILE A 89 -0.80 -0.02 -24.39
N ALA A 90 -1.73 0.92 -24.32
CA ALA A 90 -1.76 1.97 -23.32
C ALA A 90 -2.19 1.44 -21.95
N ILE A 91 -1.50 1.88 -20.90
CA ILE A 91 -1.79 1.52 -19.50
C ILE A 91 -2.58 2.63 -18.82
N SER A 92 -2.13 3.88 -18.97
CA SER A 92 -2.81 5.08 -18.47
C SER A 92 -2.51 6.27 -19.39
N ASN A 93 -3.34 7.33 -19.34
CA ASN A 93 -3.18 8.57 -20.12
C ASN A 93 -3.06 8.37 -21.65
N GLY A 94 -3.55 7.23 -22.18
CA GLY A 94 -3.37 6.86 -23.58
C GLY A 94 -1.93 6.46 -23.95
N LEU A 95 -1.03 6.27 -22.97
CA LEU A 95 0.39 5.97 -23.19
C LEU A 95 0.74 4.58 -22.68
N CYS A 96 1.72 3.92 -23.32
CA CYS A 96 2.27 2.66 -22.84
C CYS A 96 3.32 2.89 -21.75
N TRP A 97 3.71 1.83 -21.02
CA TRP A 97 4.74 1.87 -19.98
C TRP A 97 5.99 2.71 -20.36
N ALA A 98 6.57 2.43 -21.54
CA ALA A 98 7.77 3.11 -22.03
C ALA A 98 7.57 4.62 -22.22
N HIS A 99 6.37 5.04 -22.66
CA HIS A 99 6.06 6.42 -23.02
C HIS A 99 5.27 7.18 -21.93
N GLY A 100 5.33 6.72 -20.67
CA GLY A 100 4.72 7.43 -19.53
C GLY A 100 3.37 6.88 -19.04
N GLY A 101 2.93 5.75 -19.58
CA GLY A 101 1.75 5.01 -19.10
C GLY A 101 2.02 4.26 -17.79
N GLY A 102 2.05 4.99 -16.67
CA GLY A 102 2.15 4.42 -15.33
C GLY A 102 2.93 5.30 -14.36
N LYS A 103 2.85 5.00 -13.06
CA LYS A 103 3.70 5.66 -12.05
C LYS A 103 5.11 5.07 -12.10
N ARG A 104 6.12 5.93 -12.01
CA ARG A 104 7.52 5.55 -11.81
C ARG A 104 7.83 5.49 -10.31
N CYS A 105 8.89 4.79 -9.95
CA CYS A 105 9.36 4.73 -8.57
C CYS A 105 9.72 6.14 -8.05
N ALA A 106 9.30 6.47 -6.83
CA ALA A 106 9.58 7.76 -6.19
C ALA A 106 11.07 7.96 -5.82
N VAL A 107 11.89 6.90 -5.84
CA VAL A 107 13.32 6.98 -5.57
C VAL A 107 14.04 7.57 -6.79
N LYS A 108 14.84 8.61 -6.56
CA LYS A 108 15.60 9.31 -7.61
C LYS A 108 16.44 8.31 -8.41
N GLY A 109 16.45 8.47 -9.74
CA GLY A 109 17.13 7.56 -10.68
C GLY A 109 16.40 6.25 -10.99
N CYS A 110 15.37 5.85 -10.23
CA CYS A 110 14.71 4.56 -10.43
C CYS A 110 13.56 4.63 -11.43
N MET A 111 13.81 4.20 -12.67
CA MET A 111 12.79 4.17 -13.73
C MET A 111 11.79 3.00 -13.65
N ARG A 112 11.87 2.14 -12.62
CA ARG A 112 11.03 0.94 -12.45
C ARG A 112 9.55 1.27 -12.20
N GLN A 113 8.67 0.34 -12.52
CA GLN A 113 7.23 0.48 -12.30
C GLN A 113 6.88 0.50 -10.81
N ALA A 114 5.97 1.40 -10.45
CA ALA A 114 5.45 1.55 -9.11
C ALA A 114 3.92 1.62 -9.13
N TYR A 115 3.32 1.34 -7.98
CA TYR A 115 1.88 1.36 -7.78
C TYR A 115 1.54 2.24 -6.59
N GLU A 116 0.32 2.77 -6.57
CA GLU A 116 -0.17 3.59 -5.46
C GLU A 116 -0.20 2.78 -4.15
N ARG A 117 -0.63 1.51 -4.23
CA ARG A 117 -0.61 0.54 -3.10
C ARG A 117 0.79 0.27 -2.53
N THR A 118 1.86 0.57 -3.27
CA THR A 118 3.26 0.45 -2.80
C THR A 118 3.85 1.83 -2.49
N ALA A 119 3.01 2.82 -2.17
CA ALA A 119 3.39 4.21 -1.90
C ALA A 119 4.29 4.83 -2.99
N ASN A 120 3.98 4.53 -4.26
CA ASN A 120 4.77 4.91 -5.44
C ASN A 120 6.22 4.39 -5.44
N LEU A 121 6.52 3.31 -4.72
CA LEU A 121 7.78 2.57 -4.83
C LEU A 121 7.63 1.36 -5.76
N CYS A 122 8.72 0.99 -6.43
CA CYS A 122 8.79 -0.29 -7.15
C CYS A 122 8.93 -1.45 -6.16
N ASN A 123 8.63 -2.69 -6.58
CA ASN A 123 8.63 -3.86 -5.68
C ASN A 123 9.94 -4.02 -4.86
N ASN A 124 11.10 -3.68 -5.43
CA ASN A 124 12.38 -3.75 -4.71
C ASN A 124 12.47 -2.67 -3.62
N HIS A 125 12.34 -1.40 -4.00
CA HIS A 125 12.41 -0.29 -3.05
C HIS A 125 11.27 -0.29 -2.02
N TYR A 126 10.14 -0.93 -2.34
CA TYR A 126 9.05 -1.17 -1.39
C TYR A 126 9.41 -2.23 -0.33
N GLN A 127 10.23 -3.23 -0.67
CA GLN A 127 10.79 -4.20 0.28
C GLN A 127 11.90 -3.56 1.12
N GLU A 128 12.84 -2.85 0.49
CA GLU A 128 13.90 -2.08 1.17
C GLU A 128 13.32 -1.08 2.19
N ARG A 129 12.25 -0.36 1.83
CA ARG A 129 11.56 0.58 2.74
C ARG A 129 10.95 -0.11 3.97
N GLN A 130 10.45 -1.34 3.84
CA GLN A 130 9.93 -2.10 4.98
C GLN A 130 11.06 -2.57 5.90
N GLN A 131 12.24 -2.88 5.35
CA GLN A 131 13.43 -3.23 6.12
C GLN A 131 13.98 -2.01 6.88
N GLY A 132 14.00 -0.83 6.25
CA GLY A 132 14.34 0.44 6.90
C GLY A 132 13.34 0.90 7.98
N ALA A 133 12.09 0.45 7.93
CA ALA A 133 11.11 0.75 8.98
C ALA A 133 11.40 0.03 10.32
N ALA A 134 12.29 -0.97 10.32
CA ALA A 134 12.83 -1.60 11.53
C ALA A 134 14.18 -1.02 11.98
N ALA A 135 14.78 -0.09 11.20
CA ALA A 135 16.12 0.43 11.43
C ALA A 135 16.26 1.88 10.91
N GLY A 136 15.92 2.86 11.75
CA GLY A 136 16.30 4.26 11.50
C GLY A 136 15.37 5.33 12.08
N THR A 137 15.53 5.64 13.37
CA THR A 137 15.58 7.06 13.76
C THR A 137 16.82 7.66 13.10
N GLY A 138 16.61 8.55 12.14
CA GLY A 138 17.66 9.10 11.28
C GLY A 138 17.34 10.56 10.98
N GLU A 139 17.17 11.35 12.04
CA GLU A 139 17.07 12.80 11.95
C GLU A 139 18.35 13.33 11.29
N GLY A 140 18.18 13.92 10.11
CA GLY A 140 19.23 14.67 9.43
C GLY A 140 19.37 16.04 10.09
N ASP A 141 19.85 16.07 11.32
CA ASP A 141 20.20 17.31 12.00
C ASP A 141 21.26 18.04 11.18
N SER A 142 20.86 19.20 10.68
CA SER A 142 21.67 20.08 9.85
C SER A 142 21.45 21.51 10.29
N ASP A 143 21.79 21.81 11.55
CA ASP A 143 22.61 22.99 11.79
C ASP A 143 23.57 22.84 12.98
N SER A 144 24.64 23.62 12.92
CA SER A 144 25.77 23.60 13.85
C SER A 144 25.44 24.27 15.19
N THR A 145 26.00 23.80 16.32
CA THR A 145 26.62 24.64 17.40
C THR A 145 27.03 23.81 18.62
N ALA A 146 28.33 23.88 19.00
CA ALA A 146 28.91 23.59 20.34
C ALA A 146 28.77 22.17 20.94
N ALA A 147 29.66 21.68 21.81
CA ALA A 147 31.07 22.00 22.09
C ALA A 147 31.71 20.86 22.92
N SER A 148 33.04 20.76 22.89
CA SER A 148 33.90 20.14 23.92
C SER A 148 33.64 18.67 24.33
N ASN A 149 34.58 17.78 23.99
CA ASN A 149 35.65 17.37 24.94
C ASN A 149 36.30 16.03 24.54
N TRP A 150 37.43 16.09 23.83
CA TRP A 150 38.42 15.01 23.81
C TRP A 150 39.80 15.67 23.84
N GLN A 151 40.44 15.66 25.02
CA GLN A 151 41.82 16.08 25.21
C GLN A 151 42.71 14.84 25.19
N ALA A 152 43.77 14.90 24.38
CA ALA A 152 44.90 13.98 24.35
C ALA A 152 46.07 14.72 23.66
N ASP A 153 46.60 15.70 24.39
CA ASP A 153 48.01 15.88 24.73
C ASP A 153 49.09 15.54 23.66
N ASP A 154 49.93 16.55 23.39
CA ASP A 154 51.36 16.53 23.02
C ASP A 154 51.86 15.58 21.91
N GLU A 155 52.21 16.12 20.73
CA GLU A 155 53.57 16.59 20.34
C GLU A 155 54.37 15.46 19.65
N GLU A 156 54.64 15.48 18.34
CA GLU A 156 55.71 16.28 17.71
C GLU A 156 55.44 16.65 16.24
N LYS A 157 56.03 17.78 15.82
CA LYS A 157 56.13 18.32 14.45
C LYS A 157 57.62 18.37 14.10
N PRO A 158 58.10 17.79 12.97
CA PRO A 158 58.29 18.57 11.72
C PRO A 158 58.22 17.69 10.44
N SER A 159 58.43 18.10 9.17
CA SER A 159 58.73 19.38 8.50
C SER A 159 58.39 19.23 6.99
N VAL A 160 57.94 20.30 6.33
CA VAL A 160 57.99 20.42 4.85
C VAL A 160 59.44 20.54 4.39
N PRO A 161 59.85 19.99 3.23
CA PRO A 161 59.84 20.76 1.96
C PRO A 161 59.74 19.85 0.69
N PRO A 162 59.99 20.35 -0.54
CA PRO A 162 59.40 21.52 -1.19
C PRO A 162 58.74 21.16 -2.55
N SER A 163 58.13 22.16 -3.19
CA SER A 163 57.81 22.15 -4.62
C SER A 163 59.05 21.89 -5.49
N ASN A 164 58.98 21.01 -6.50
CA ASN A 164 59.51 21.27 -7.84
C ASN A 164 59.09 20.23 -8.90
N GLN A 165 58.13 20.59 -9.77
CA GLN A 165 58.10 20.37 -11.24
C GLN A 165 56.75 20.78 -11.81
#